data_AF-W1PFV7-F1
#
_entry.id   AF-W1PFV7-F1
#
_cell.length_a   1.000
_cell.length_b   1.000
_cell.length_c   1.000
_cell.angle_alpha   90.00
_cell.angle_beta   90.00
_cell.angle_gamma   90.00
#
_symmetry.space_group_name_H-M   'P 1'
#
loop_
_entity.id
_entity.type
_entity.pdbx_description
1 polymer ?
#
loop_
_entity_poly.entity_id
_entity_poly.type
_entity_poly.pdbx_seq_one_letter_code
_entity_poly.pdbx_strand_id
1 'polypeptide(L)'
;MRPTEFALGCIIRTCGSLPSVNVGKQIHTHIIKFGIDITGYAGIALRDMYTSCGCMDSAKKVHDASSNKGIHACTKMMVGYARTGLFREAWAIYAQLEEACEQMDAIIDLLQVAGSVASISLGKKLHGCVFRHGYETDHHVKTA
;
A
#
# COMPACT_ATOMS: atom_id res chain seq x y z
N MET A 1 10.10 30.14 -0.68
CA MET A 1 8.99 29.70 -1.55
C MET A 1 8.41 28.43 -0.94
N ARG A 2 7.10 28.38 -0.62
CA ARG A 2 6.45 27.18 -0.04
C ARG A 2 5.98 26.29 -1.19
N PRO A 3 6.45 25.05 -1.33
CA PRO A 3 5.96 24.17 -2.38
C PRO A 3 4.48 23.84 -2.14
N THR A 4 3.68 23.86 -3.20
CA THR A 4 2.26 23.48 -3.14
C THR A 4 2.13 21.96 -3.00
N GLU A 5 1.02 21.51 -2.40
CA GLU A 5 0.71 20.08 -2.28
C GLU A 5 0.73 19.36 -3.64
N PHE A 6 0.28 20.05 -4.69
CA PHE A 6 0.34 19.57 -6.08
C PHE A 6 1.78 19.40 -6.60
N ALA A 7 2.66 20.39 -6.35
CA ALA A 7 4.05 20.31 -6.77
C ALA A 7 4.80 19.18 -6.06
N LEU A 8 4.58 19.01 -4.75
CA LEU A 8 5.10 17.87 -3.99
C LEU A 8 4.55 16.56 -4.49
N GLY A 9 3.25 16.53 -4.81
CA GLY A 9 2.60 15.42 -5.46
C GLY A 9 3.28 14.95 -6.75
N CYS A 10 3.56 15.88 -7.65
CA CYS A 10 4.29 15.62 -8.88
C CYS A 10 5.69 15.11 -8.59
N ILE A 11 6.44 15.77 -7.70
CA ILE A 11 7.80 15.38 -7.31
C ILE A 11 7.80 13.96 -6.72
N ILE A 12 6.89 13.65 -5.80
CA ILE A 12 6.82 12.32 -5.19
C ILE A 12 6.44 11.27 -6.22
N ARG A 13 5.60 11.57 -7.21
CA ARG A 13 5.27 10.64 -8.29
C ARG A 13 6.45 10.40 -9.24
N THR A 14 7.19 11.43 -9.65
CA THR A 14 8.42 11.25 -10.44
C THR A 14 9.56 10.62 -9.65
N CYS A 15 9.59 10.80 -8.34
CA CYS A 15 10.56 10.15 -7.45
C CYS A 15 10.11 8.77 -7.01
N GLY A 16 8.82 8.45 -7.04
CA GLY A 16 8.27 7.14 -6.67
C GLY A 16 8.61 6.04 -7.69
N SER A 17 8.94 6.42 -8.92
CA SER A 17 9.53 5.53 -9.93
C SER A 17 11.04 5.35 -9.79
N LEU A 18 11.70 6.15 -8.95
CA LEU A 18 13.11 6.02 -8.63
C LEU A 18 13.23 5.37 -7.25
N PRO A 19 13.82 4.17 -7.11
CA PRO A 19 14.01 3.52 -5.81
C PRO A 19 15.09 4.23 -4.99
N SER A 20 14.86 5.49 -4.61
CA SER A 20 15.80 6.35 -3.89
C SER A 20 15.17 6.87 -2.61
N VAL A 21 15.40 6.13 -1.52
CA VAL A 21 14.99 6.52 -0.17
C VAL A 21 15.52 7.90 0.23
N ASN A 22 16.67 8.33 -0.29
CA ASN A 22 17.27 9.62 0.02
C ASN A 22 16.43 10.78 -0.51
N VAL A 23 15.83 10.63 -1.70
CA VAL A 23 14.92 11.64 -2.25
C VAL A 23 13.63 11.66 -1.44
N GLY A 24 13.11 10.50 -1.08
CA GLY A 24 11.98 10.36 -0.18
C GLY A 24 12.14 11.07 1.16
N LYS A 25 13.30 10.88 1.81
CA LYS A 25 13.65 11.56 3.06
C LYS A 25 13.73 13.07 2.89
N GLN A 26 14.32 13.57 1.80
CA GLN A 26 14.37 15.01 1.54
C GLN A 26 12.97 15.62 1.38
N ILE A 27 12.08 14.93 0.66
CA ILE A 27 10.69 15.35 0.49
C ILE A 27 9.94 15.32 1.83
N HIS A 28 10.10 14.25 2.61
CA HIS A 28 9.50 14.15 3.94
C HIS A 28 9.97 15.27 4.87
N THR A 29 11.27 15.60 4.87
CA THR A 29 11.81 16.75 5.60
C THR A 29 11.16 18.07 5.16
N HIS A 30 10.90 18.25 3.86
CA HIS A 30 10.20 19.44 3.37
C HIS A 30 8.76 19.50 3.85
N ILE A 31 8.04 18.37 3.82
CA ILE A 31 6.66 18.27 4.31
C ILE A 31 6.57 18.70 5.79
N ILE A 32 7.49 18.19 6.63
CA ILE A 32 7.57 18.58 8.04
C ILE A 32 7.91 20.07 8.18
N LYS A 33 8.95 20.54 7.47
CA LYS A 33 9.43 21.93 7.55
C LYS A 33 8.37 22.96 7.17
N PHE A 34 7.48 22.63 6.23
CA PHE A 34 6.43 23.53 5.75
C PHE A 34 5.05 23.25 6.36
N GLY A 35 4.98 22.37 7.37
CA GLY A 35 3.72 22.03 8.06
C GLY A 35 2.65 21.55 7.08
N ILE A 36 3.03 20.69 6.13
CA ILE A 36 2.13 20.16 5.12
C ILE A 36 1.40 18.97 5.72
N ASP A 37 0.08 18.96 5.55
CA ASP A 37 -0.76 17.90 6.06
C ASP A 37 -0.48 16.57 5.35
N ILE A 38 -0.15 15.55 6.13
CA ILE A 38 0.10 14.18 5.66
C ILE A 38 -1.14 13.29 5.74
N THR A 39 -2.28 13.82 6.18
CA THR A 39 -3.54 13.05 6.15
C THR A 39 -4.11 12.96 4.73
N GLY A 40 -3.79 13.93 3.87
CA GLY A 40 -4.23 14.02 2.47
C GLY A 40 -3.27 13.40 1.43
N TYR A 41 -3.10 14.08 0.29
CA TYR A 41 -2.37 13.52 -0.86
C TYR A 41 -0.87 13.37 -0.61
N ALA A 42 -0.28 14.28 0.16
CA ALA A 42 1.14 14.21 0.53
C ALA A 42 1.47 12.92 1.30
N GLY A 43 0.57 12.46 2.18
CA GLY A 43 0.74 11.20 2.92
C GLY A 43 0.62 9.96 2.03
N ILE A 44 -0.35 9.95 1.12
CA ILE A 44 -0.51 8.89 0.10
C ILE A 44 0.79 8.75 -0.68
N ALA A 45 1.30 9.87 -1.19
CA ALA A 45 2.49 9.89 -2.01
C ALA A 45 3.75 9.44 -1.21
N LEU A 46 3.93 9.94 0.02
CA LEU A 46 5.03 9.51 0.90
C LEU A 46 4.99 8.02 1.21
N ARG A 47 3.80 7.47 1.51
CA ARG A 47 3.62 6.03 1.77
C ARG A 47 3.99 5.21 0.55
N ASP A 48 3.49 5.59 -0.63
CA ASP A 48 3.74 4.87 -1.88
C ASP A 48 5.23 4.88 -2.25
N MET A 49 5.93 6.00 -1.99
CA MET A 49 7.37 6.09 -2.16
C MET A 49 8.13 5.17 -1.19
N TYR A 50 7.79 5.20 0.11
CA TYR A 50 8.48 4.37 1.10
C TYR A 50 8.24 2.87 0.88
N THR A 51 7.02 2.48 0.53
CA THR A 51 6.69 1.09 0.17
C THR A 51 7.46 0.63 -1.08
N SER A 52 7.56 1.47 -2.10
CA SER A 52 8.34 1.17 -3.32
C SER A 52 9.85 1.07 -3.05
N CYS A 53 10.36 1.80 -2.06
CA CYS A 53 11.75 1.70 -1.61
C CYS A 53 12.00 0.54 -0.62
N GLY A 54 10.98 -0.27 -0.28
CA GLY A 54 11.08 -1.32 0.74
C GLY A 54 11.27 -0.81 2.18
N CYS A 55 11.12 0.50 2.42
CA CYS A 55 11.29 1.14 3.71
C CYS A 55 10.01 1.04 4.54
N MET A 56 9.62 -0.20 4.88
CA MET A 56 8.29 -0.49 5.43
C MET A 56 8.01 0.16 6.79
N ASP A 57 9.01 0.36 7.63
CA ASP A 57 8.84 1.07 8.91
C ASP A 57 8.41 2.54 8.70
N SER A 58 9.00 3.21 7.71
CA SER A 58 8.64 4.59 7.37
C SER A 58 7.28 4.63 6.68
N ALA A 59 7.00 3.68 5.78
CA ALA A 59 5.69 3.56 5.17
C ALA A 59 4.58 3.35 6.22
N LYS A 60 4.84 2.50 7.22
CA LYS A 60 3.91 2.23 8.32
C LYS A 60 3.64 3.47 9.15
N LYS A 61 4.67 4.23 9.53
CA LYS A 61 4.49 5.48 10.29
C LYS A 61 3.61 6.48 9.55
N VAL A 62 3.80 6.62 8.24
CA VAL A 62 2.96 7.51 7.40
C VAL A 62 1.54 6.97 7.28
N HIS A 63 1.37 5.65 7.10
CA HIS A 63 0.05 5.01 7.05
C HIS A 63 -0.71 5.16 8.38
N ASP A 64 -0.05 4.92 9.51
CA ASP A 64 -0.66 4.98 10.83
C ASP A 64 -1.11 6.41 11.19
N ALA A 65 -0.37 7.42 10.73
CA ALA A 65 -0.68 8.84 10.88
C ALA A 65 -1.74 9.37 9.90
N SER A 66 -2.07 8.63 8.84
CA SER A 66 -3.06 9.04 7.83
C SER A 66 -4.48 8.70 8.30
N SER A 67 -5.43 9.60 8.03
CA SER A 67 -6.86 9.31 8.14
C SER A 67 -7.36 8.42 7.00
N ASN A 68 -6.63 8.35 5.88
CA ASN A 68 -6.98 7.54 4.71
C ASN A 68 -6.33 6.14 4.79
N LYS A 69 -7.03 5.24 5.48
CA LYS A 69 -6.73 3.80 5.57
C LYS A 69 -7.70 2.95 4.75
N GLY A 70 -8.23 3.51 3.67
CA GLY A 70 -9.12 2.76 2.76
C GLY A 70 -8.39 1.59 2.08
N ILE A 71 -9.18 0.77 1.38
CA ILE A 71 -8.71 -0.45 0.68
C ILE A 71 -7.41 -0.21 -0.09
N HIS A 72 -7.36 0.85 -0.92
CA HIS A 72 -6.16 1.15 -1.71
C HIS A 72 -4.90 1.34 -0.86
N ALA A 73 -5.00 2.05 0.27
CA ALA A 73 -3.86 2.29 1.16
C ALA A 73 -3.37 0.99 1.83
N CYS A 74 -4.31 0.15 2.27
CA CYS A 74 -4.00 -1.13 2.88
C CYS A 74 -3.42 -2.13 1.88
N THR A 75 -3.98 -2.22 0.66
CA THR A 75 -3.42 -3.03 -0.43
C THR A 75 -1.97 -2.67 -0.70
N LYS A 76 -1.63 -1.38 -0.83
CA LYS A 76 -0.25 -0.91 -1.02
C LYS A 76 0.69 -1.38 0.10
N MET A 77 0.26 -1.28 1.36
CA MET A 77 1.03 -1.76 2.50
C MET A 77 1.24 -3.27 2.46
N MET A 78 0.18 -4.03 2.16
CA MET A 78 0.25 -5.48 2.01
C MET A 78 1.21 -5.91 0.90
N VAL A 79 1.17 -5.25 -0.26
CA VAL A 79 2.13 -5.47 -1.35
C VAL A 79 3.56 -5.20 -0.88
N GLY A 80 3.80 -4.05 -0.23
CA GLY A 80 5.11 -3.67 0.26
C GLY A 80 5.68 -4.68 1.26
N TYR A 81 4.86 -5.14 2.20
CA TYR A 81 5.24 -6.17 3.17
C TYR A 81 5.50 -7.53 2.49
N ALA A 82 4.65 -7.94 1.54
CA ALA A 82 4.85 -9.20 0.82
C ALA A 82 6.15 -9.18 -0.02
N ARG A 83 6.45 -8.07 -0.70
CA ARG A 83 7.69 -7.88 -1.46
C ARG A 83 8.96 -7.90 -0.61
N THR A 84 8.84 -7.54 0.66
CA THR A 84 9.96 -7.52 1.61
C THR A 84 10.03 -8.77 2.49
N GLY A 85 9.14 -9.76 2.27
CA GLY A 85 9.10 -11.01 3.03
C GLY A 85 8.43 -10.91 4.41
N LEU A 86 7.84 -9.76 4.73
CA LEU A 86 7.19 -9.44 6.01
C LEU A 86 5.71 -9.89 6.01
N PHE A 87 5.47 -11.19 5.80
CA PHE A 87 4.13 -11.73 5.58
C PHE A 87 3.19 -11.58 6.78
N ARG A 88 3.72 -11.57 8.01
CA ARG A 88 2.93 -11.40 9.23
C ARG A 88 2.32 -10.00 9.30
N GLU A 89 3.10 -9.00 8.92
CA GLU A 89 2.72 -7.59 8.86
C GLU A 89 1.71 -7.37 7.72
N ALA A 90 1.91 -8.01 6.56
CA ALA A 90 0.92 -8.00 5.49
C ALA A 90 -0.44 -8.53 5.97
N TRP A 91 -0.45 -9.61 6.76
CA TRP A 91 -1.68 -10.16 7.33
C TRP A 91 -2.31 -9.25 8.39
N ALA A 92 -1.49 -8.58 9.21
CA ALA A 92 -1.98 -7.63 10.20
C ALA A 92 -2.68 -6.42 9.55
N ILE A 93 -2.26 -6.02 8.34
CA ILE A 93 -2.98 -5.02 7.54
C ILE A 93 -4.27 -5.58 6.96
N TYR A 94 -4.26 -6.83 6.49
CA TYR A 94 -5.48 -7.50 6.00
C TYR A 94 -6.57 -7.59 7.07
N ALA A 95 -6.21 -7.98 8.29
CA ALA A 95 -7.15 -8.08 9.41
C ALA A 95 -7.83 -6.73 9.73
N GLN A 96 -7.12 -5.60 9.54
CA GLN A 96 -7.71 -4.26 9.70
C GLN A 96 -8.73 -3.92 8.61
N LEU A 97 -8.61 -4.54 7.42
CA LEU A 97 -9.63 -4.42 6.37
C LEU A 97 -10.84 -5.33 6.63
N GLU A 98 -10.60 -6.54 7.15
CA GLU A 98 -11.65 -7.51 7.46
C GLU A 98 -12.58 -7.01 8.58
N GLU A 99 -12.03 -6.29 9.57
CA GLU A 99 -12.82 -5.56 10.57
C GLU A 99 -13.60 -4.36 9.98
N ALA A 100 -13.30 -3.93 8.74
CA ALA A 100 -13.83 -2.71 8.12
C ALA A 100 -14.78 -2.93 6.92
N CYS A 101 -14.70 -4.02 6.12
CA CYS A 101 -15.72 -4.41 5.12
C CYS A 101 -15.48 -5.74 4.36
N GLU A 102 -16.58 -6.40 3.96
CA GLU A 102 -16.69 -7.56 3.04
C GLU A 102 -16.63 -7.16 1.54
N GLN A 103 -15.49 -6.70 1.00
CA GLN A 103 -15.43 -6.31 -0.44
C GLN A 103 -14.34 -7.01 -1.26
N MET A 104 -14.82 -7.76 -2.27
CA MET A 104 -14.12 -8.65 -3.20
C MET A 104 -12.98 -8.00 -4.00
N ASP A 105 -13.06 -6.70 -4.31
CA ASP A 105 -12.06 -5.99 -5.13
C ASP A 105 -10.67 -5.99 -4.49
N ALA A 106 -10.61 -5.92 -3.16
CA ALA A 106 -9.35 -5.99 -2.42
C ALA A 106 -8.68 -7.36 -2.56
N ILE A 107 -9.48 -8.44 -2.62
CA ILE A 107 -8.96 -9.82 -2.68
C ILE A 107 -8.38 -10.11 -4.06
N ILE A 108 -8.96 -9.57 -5.14
CA ILE A 108 -8.44 -9.70 -6.51
C ILE A 108 -7.10 -8.99 -6.66
N ASP A 109 -7.00 -7.74 -6.20
CA ASP A 109 -5.73 -6.99 -6.21
C ASP A 109 -4.64 -7.73 -5.42
N LEU A 110 -5.00 -8.34 -4.30
CA LEU A 110 -4.08 -9.10 -3.45
C LEU A 110 -3.67 -10.44 -4.08
N LEU A 111 -4.54 -11.10 -4.85
CA LEU A 111 -4.22 -12.32 -5.61
C LEU A 111 -3.23 -12.02 -6.74
N GLN A 112 -3.47 -10.96 -7.52
CA GLN A 112 -2.54 -10.50 -8.55
C GLN A 112 -1.18 -10.15 -7.95
N VAL A 113 -1.17 -9.52 -6.77
CA VAL A 113 0.05 -9.23 -6.05
C VAL A 113 0.75 -10.52 -5.62
N ALA A 114 0.04 -11.47 -5.03
CA ALA A 114 0.59 -12.76 -4.63
C ALA A 114 1.22 -13.52 -5.81
N GLY A 115 0.60 -13.45 -7.00
CA GLY A 115 1.16 -13.93 -8.26
C GLY A 115 2.44 -13.19 -8.64
N SER A 116 2.43 -11.85 -8.61
CA SER A 116 3.58 -11.01 -8.98
C SER A 116 4.79 -11.15 -8.05
N VAL A 117 4.59 -11.51 -6.78
CA VAL A 117 5.66 -11.78 -5.81
C VAL A 117 5.94 -13.28 -5.60
N ALA A 118 5.35 -14.14 -6.43
CA ALA A 118 5.45 -15.61 -6.33
C ALA A 118 5.21 -16.15 -4.90
N SER A 119 4.38 -15.44 -4.11
CA SER A 119 4.10 -15.80 -2.73
C SER A 119 2.97 -16.83 -2.68
N ILE A 120 3.36 -18.10 -2.86
CA ILE A 120 2.44 -19.24 -2.88
C ILE A 120 1.61 -19.33 -1.58
N SER A 121 2.18 -18.94 -0.44
CA SER A 121 1.49 -18.97 0.85
C SER A 121 0.40 -17.90 0.97
N LEU A 122 0.65 -16.70 0.45
CA LEU A 122 -0.32 -15.61 0.39
C LEU A 122 -1.43 -15.92 -0.62
N GLY A 123 -1.05 -16.40 -1.81
CA GLY A 123 -2.00 -16.81 -2.85
C GLY A 123 -2.95 -17.90 -2.38
N LYS A 124 -2.45 -18.96 -1.72
CA LYS A 124 -3.30 -20.04 -1.16
C LYS A 124 -4.30 -19.55 -0.12
N LYS A 125 -3.92 -18.60 0.74
CA LYS A 125 -4.81 -18.06 1.78
C LYS A 125 -5.86 -17.12 1.21
N LEU A 126 -5.49 -16.24 0.29
CA LEU A 126 -6.42 -15.35 -0.40
C LEU A 126 -7.41 -16.14 -1.24
N HIS A 127 -6.95 -17.18 -1.93
CA HIS A 127 -7.79 -18.10 -2.68
C HIS A 127 -8.81 -18.81 -1.77
N GLY A 128 -8.40 -19.23 -0.56
CA GLY A 128 -9.33 -19.76 0.44
C GLY A 128 -10.36 -18.75 0.96
N CYS A 129 -10.06 -17.45 0.88
CA CYS A 129 -10.98 -16.38 1.26
C CYS A 129 -12.03 -16.13 0.16
N VAL A 130 -11.62 -16.15 -1.12
CA VAL A 130 -12.54 -16.11 -2.27
C VAL A 130 -13.55 -17.25 -2.22
N PHE A 131 -13.08 -18.48 -1.93
CA PHE A 131 -13.94 -19.66 -1.79
C PHE A 131 -14.93 -19.55 -0.64
N ARG A 132 -14.49 -19.03 0.53
CA ARG A 132 -15.35 -18.93 1.72
C ARG A 132 -16.51 -17.94 1.55
N HIS A 133 -16.39 -16.99 0.62
CA HIS A 133 -17.42 -16.01 0.32
C HIS A 133 -18.23 -16.34 -0.95
N GLY A 134 -18.05 -17.52 -1.55
CA GLY A 134 -18.90 -18.03 -2.64
C GLY A 134 -18.64 -17.44 -4.04
N TYR A 135 -17.46 -16.86 -4.28
CA TYR A 135 -17.13 -16.19 -5.54
C TYR A 135 -16.44 -17.08 -6.59
N GLU A 136 -16.52 -18.40 -6.43
CA GLU A 136 -15.91 -19.41 -7.32
C GLU A 136 -16.39 -19.38 -8.78
N THR A 137 -17.52 -18.74 -9.05
CA THR A 137 -18.13 -18.63 -10.39
C THR A 137 -17.86 -17.31 -11.11
N ASP A 138 -17.21 -16.34 -10.47
CA ASP A 138 -16.97 -15.03 -11.09
C ASP A 138 -15.84 -15.14 -12.14
N HIS A 139 -16.15 -14.75 -13.39
CA HIS A 139 -15.26 -14.97 -14.54
C HIS A 139 -13.95 -14.19 -14.43
N HIS A 140 -13.91 -13.12 -13.60
CA HIS A 140 -12.72 -12.32 -13.33
C HIS A 140 -11.72 -12.96 -12.37
N VAL A 141 -12.13 -13.96 -11.58
CA VAL A 141 -11.26 -14.65 -10.61
C VAL A 141 -10.42 -15.74 -11.28
N LYS A 142 -10.87 -16.31 -12.41
CA LYS A 142 -10.18 -17.41 -13.11
C LYS A 142 -8.90 -17.01 -13.84
N THR A 143 -8.68 -15.72 -14.06
CA THR A 143 -7.53 -15.20 -14.84
C THR A 143 -6.50 -14.45 -13.98
N ALA A 144 -6.70 -14.39 -12.65
CA ALA A 144 -5.81 -13.74 -11.69
C ALA A 144 -4.82 -14.71 -11.03
#